data_AF-A0A932VD83-F1
#
_entry.id   AF-A0A932VD83-F1
#
_cell.length_a   1.000
_cell.length_b   1.000
_cell.length_c   1.000
_cell.angle_alpha   90.00
_cell.angle_beta   90.00
_cell.angle_gamma   90.00
#
_symmetry.space_group_name_H-M   'P 1'
#
loop_
_entity.id
_entity.type
_entity.pdbx_description
1 polymer ?
#
loop_
_entity_poly.entity_id
_entity_poly.type
_entity_poly.pdbx_seq_one_letter_code
_entity_poly.pdbx_strand_id
1 'polypeptide(L)'
;MSSIKIIDVPLKPITPETFEGYGRIASSFEEAEVDIVTWPAPGKRPVEPNTGRSGGITSGTFEMRWQGDMLHAENHAVNGKYITGWSCNPDDAGKRPRKGKREFVLTDDVRPEDFVAFYCSGEFGIHINAGVWHQPVFPLNDSVDFDDKQGAVHACIRVDFVQEFGVYLRVPLVAPSRRVLRQQQLASRACGF
;
A
#
# COMPACT_ATOMS: atom_id res chain seq x y z
N MET A 1 -21.79 -3.58 21.20
CA MET A 1 -20.39 -3.65 20.72
C MET A 1 -19.94 -2.21 20.51
N SER A 2 -18.77 -1.79 21.01
CA SER A 2 -18.26 -0.45 20.71
C SER A 2 -17.92 -0.39 19.22
N SER A 3 -18.47 0.58 18.50
CA SER A 3 -18.10 0.86 17.11
C SER A 3 -16.61 1.18 17.02
N ILE A 4 -15.88 0.51 16.12
CA ILE A 4 -14.48 0.85 15.82
C ILE A 4 -14.46 2.27 15.24
N LYS A 5 -13.50 3.10 15.68
CA LYS A 5 -13.36 4.48 15.19
C LYS A 5 -12.82 4.45 13.76
N ILE A 6 -13.33 5.33 12.89
CA ILE A 6 -12.81 5.51 11.53
C ILE A 6 -11.97 6.79 11.49
N ILE A 7 -10.79 6.72 10.87
CA ILE A 7 -9.93 7.86 10.57
C ILE A 7 -9.85 8.01 9.05
N ASP A 8 -10.21 9.20 8.56
CA ASP A 8 -10.07 9.54 7.14
C ASP A 8 -8.62 9.81 6.78
N VAL A 9 -8.13 9.09 5.78
CA VAL A 9 -6.79 9.27 5.23
C VAL A 9 -6.85 10.35 4.14
N PRO A 10 -6.01 11.39 4.19
CA PRO A 10 -5.97 12.40 3.15
C PRO A 10 -5.54 11.79 1.80
N LEU A 11 -6.23 12.14 0.72
CA LEU A 11 -5.89 11.71 -0.64
C LEU A 11 -5.17 12.82 -1.40
N LYS A 12 -4.01 12.53 -1.98
CA LYS A 12 -3.22 13.44 -2.82
C LYS A 12 -2.98 12.83 -4.20
N PRO A 13 -2.89 13.63 -5.29
CA PRO A 13 -2.31 13.11 -6.54
C PRO A 13 -0.84 12.78 -6.35
N ILE A 14 -0.32 11.82 -7.11
CA ILE A 14 1.13 11.62 -7.24
C ILE A 14 1.70 12.66 -8.19
N THR A 15 2.63 13.46 -7.68
CA THR A 15 3.58 14.30 -8.41
C THR A 15 4.96 14.09 -7.77
N PRO A 16 6.07 14.51 -8.40
CA PRO A 16 7.39 14.44 -7.79
C PRO A 16 7.43 15.09 -6.39
N GLU A 17 6.73 16.20 -6.21
CA GLU A 17 6.71 16.97 -4.96
C GLU A 17 5.82 16.32 -3.90
N THR A 18 4.65 15.79 -4.26
CA THR A 18 3.75 15.17 -3.28
C THR A 18 4.22 13.78 -2.85
N PHE A 19 4.97 13.10 -3.71
CA PHE A 19 5.47 11.74 -3.50
C PHE A 19 6.93 11.69 -3.03
N GLU A 20 7.56 12.86 -2.88
CA GLU A 20 8.89 13.00 -2.30
C GLU A 20 8.97 12.32 -0.92
N GLY A 21 10.03 11.54 -0.70
CA GLY A 21 10.24 10.77 0.52
C GLY A 21 9.54 9.40 0.54
N TYR A 22 8.42 9.23 -0.18
CA TYR A 22 7.72 7.94 -0.27
C TYR A 22 8.28 7.04 -1.38
N GLY A 23 8.77 7.64 -2.46
CA GLY A 23 9.18 6.88 -3.62
C GLY A 23 9.66 7.74 -4.79
N ARG A 24 9.68 7.14 -5.96
CA ARG A 24 9.99 7.78 -7.25
C ARG A 24 8.97 7.37 -8.31
N ILE A 25 8.70 8.28 -9.24
CA ILE A 25 7.90 7.98 -10.44
C ILE A 25 8.82 7.26 -11.43
N ALA A 26 8.34 6.18 -12.05
CA ALA A 26 9.09 5.36 -12.99
C ALA A 26 8.50 5.50 -14.40
N SER A 27 9.38 5.77 -15.39
CA SER A 27 9.04 5.94 -16.81
C SER A 27 9.12 4.65 -17.60
N SER A 28 9.97 3.73 -17.17
CA SER A 28 10.18 2.43 -17.79
C SER A 28 10.17 1.36 -16.71
N PHE A 29 9.43 0.28 -16.99
CA PHE A 29 9.44 -0.89 -16.14
C PHE A 29 10.78 -1.61 -16.22
N GLU A 30 11.39 -1.67 -17.41
CA GLU A 30 12.67 -2.34 -17.67
C GLU A 30 13.81 -1.68 -16.88
N GLU A 31 13.89 -0.35 -16.96
CA GLU A 31 14.94 0.45 -16.30
C GLU A 31 14.69 0.65 -14.79
N ALA A 32 13.48 0.37 -14.29
CA ALA A 32 13.16 0.52 -12.89
C ALA A 32 14.06 -0.35 -12.00
N GLU A 33 14.82 0.31 -11.13
CA GLU A 33 15.65 -0.35 -10.12
C GLU A 33 14.82 -0.78 -8.90
N VAL A 34 15.23 -1.87 -8.25
CA VAL A 34 14.62 -2.38 -7.02
C VAL A 34 15.65 -2.41 -5.91
N ASP A 35 15.35 -1.70 -4.82
CA ASP A 35 16.19 -1.66 -3.64
C ASP A 35 15.96 -2.90 -2.76
N ILE A 36 16.80 -3.93 -2.91
CA ILE A 36 16.81 -5.10 -2.00
C ILE A 36 17.68 -4.78 -0.79
N VAL A 37 17.07 -4.15 0.20
CA VAL A 37 17.72 -3.83 1.48
C VAL A 37 17.07 -4.59 2.63
N THR A 38 17.85 -4.88 3.67
CA THR A 38 17.26 -5.33 4.94
C THR A 38 16.39 -4.20 5.46
N TRP A 39 15.11 -4.47 5.75
CA TRP A 39 14.30 -3.50 6.47
C TRP A 39 15.05 -3.15 7.76
N PRO A 40 15.40 -1.87 8.00
CA PRO A 40 15.94 -1.50 9.29
C PRO A 40 14.79 -1.78 10.23
N ALA A 41 14.80 -2.88 11.00
CA ALA A 41 13.76 -3.16 11.96
C ALA A 41 14.10 -2.35 13.22
N PRO A 42 13.78 -1.03 13.28
CA PRO A 42 14.39 -0.15 14.25
C PRO A 42 13.57 -0.13 15.54
N GLY A 43 12.54 -0.97 15.64
CA GLY A 43 11.54 -0.95 16.70
C GLY A 43 11.03 -2.34 17.07
N LYS A 44 9.82 -2.40 17.66
CA LYS A 44 9.34 -3.55 18.44
C LYS A 44 8.61 -4.61 17.63
N ARG A 45 8.19 -4.30 16.40
CA ARG A 45 7.52 -5.27 15.53
C ARG A 45 8.54 -6.25 14.97
N PRO A 46 8.38 -7.57 15.18
CA PRO A 46 9.27 -8.54 14.59
C PRO A 46 9.12 -8.53 13.07
N VAL A 47 10.22 -8.79 12.37
CA VAL A 47 10.15 -9.16 10.96
C VAL A 47 9.32 -10.45 10.84
N GLU A 48 8.36 -10.45 9.93
CA GLU A 48 7.48 -11.60 9.71
C GLU A 48 8.30 -12.84 9.36
N PRO A 49 7.95 -14.03 9.90
CA PRO A 49 8.67 -15.25 9.59
C PRO A 49 8.71 -15.51 8.08
N ASN A 50 9.85 -16.04 7.59
CA ASN A 50 10.08 -16.35 6.17
C ASN A 50 10.12 -15.12 5.24
N THR A 51 10.31 -13.92 5.78
CA THR A 51 10.57 -12.69 5.03
C THR A 51 12.05 -12.28 5.17
N GLY A 52 12.58 -11.48 4.24
CA GLY A 52 14.02 -11.25 4.18
C GLY A 52 14.50 -10.50 2.94
N ARG A 53 15.72 -10.77 2.48
CA ARG A 53 16.37 -10.08 1.34
C ARG A 53 17.03 -11.03 0.33
N SER A 54 16.64 -12.29 0.38
CA SER A 54 17.23 -13.36 -0.42
C SER A 54 16.49 -13.52 -1.75
N GLY A 55 17.05 -14.30 -2.68
CA GLY A 55 16.37 -14.66 -3.92
C GLY A 55 16.46 -13.65 -5.07
N GLY A 56 17.08 -12.48 -4.85
CA GLY A 56 17.29 -11.49 -5.91
C GLY A 56 16.01 -10.77 -6.33
N ILE A 57 16.03 -10.13 -7.50
CA ILE A 57 14.88 -9.42 -8.08
C ILE A 57 14.04 -10.41 -8.87
N THR A 58 12.72 -10.34 -8.70
CA THR A 58 11.72 -11.05 -9.50
C THR A 58 10.72 -10.05 -10.07
N SER A 59 9.99 -10.47 -11.10
CA SER A 59 8.93 -9.68 -11.70
C SER A 59 7.78 -10.57 -12.14
N GLY A 60 6.59 -9.99 -12.20
CA GLY A 60 5.39 -10.66 -12.67
C GLY A 60 4.19 -9.73 -12.60
N THR A 61 3.06 -10.16 -13.14
CA THR A 61 1.82 -9.40 -13.03
C THR A 61 1.32 -9.41 -11.58
N PHE A 62 0.78 -8.28 -11.14
CA PHE A 62 0.00 -8.18 -9.91
C PHE A 62 -1.44 -7.86 -10.29
N GLU A 63 -2.35 -8.78 -9.97
CA GLU A 63 -3.78 -8.63 -10.23
C GLU A 63 -4.53 -8.28 -8.95
N MET A 64 -5.49 -7.36 -9.05
CA MET A 64 -6.37 -6.99 -7.95
C MET A 64 -7.80 -6.85 -8.44
N ARG A 65 -8.74 -7.55 -7.78
CA ARG A 65 -10.14 -7.65 -8.21
C ARG A 65 -11.08 -7.52 -7.01
N TRP A 66 -12.09 -6.67 -7.14
CA TRP A 66 -13.20 -6.63 -6.20
C TRP A 66 -14.10 -7.85 -6.38
N GLN A 67 -14.38 -8.55 -5.29
CA GLN A 67 -15.38 -9.63 -5.24
C GLN A 67 -16.39 -9.28 -4.14
N GLY A 68 -17.51 -8.68 -4.55
CA GLY A 68 -18.41 -8.01 -3.61
C GLY A 68 -17.66 -6.89 -2.89
N ASP A 69 -17.60 -6.96 -1.56
CA ASP A 69 -16.97 -5.93 -0.73
C ASP A 69 -15.50 -6.20 -0.38
N MET A 70 -14.91 -7.29 -0.88
CA MET A 70 -13.53 -7.68 -0.58
C MET A 70 -12.61 -7.48 -1.78
N LEU A 71 -11.44 -6.89 -1.56
CA LEU A 71 -10.40 -6.75 -2.59
C LEU A 71 -9.46 -7.95 -2.52
N HIS A 72 -9.53 -8.80 -3.54
CA HIS A 72 -8.64 -9.94 -3.72
C HIS A 72 -7.43 -9.52 -4.53
N ALA A 73 -6.26 -10.02 -4.14
CA ALA A 73 -4.97 -9.72 -4.74
C ALA A 73 -4.21 -11.00 -5.06
N GLU A 74 -3.63 -11.09 -6.26
CA GLU A 74 -2.72 -12.15 -6.66
C GLU A 74 -1.43 -11.55 -7.21
N ASN A 75 -0.30 -11.89 -6.57
CA ASN A 75 1.01 -11.46 -7.00
C ASN A 75 1.73 -12.64 -7.67
N HIS A 76 1.86 -12.60 -8.99
CA HIS A 76 2.49 -13.66 -9.76
C HIS A 76 4.02 -13.67 -9.67
N ALA A 77 4.64 -12.57 -9.24
CA ALA A 77 6.09 -12.48 -9.06
C ALA A 77 6.60 -13.35 -7.90
N VAL A 78 5.75 -13.58 -6.88
CA VAL A 78 6.06 -14.40 -5.69
C VAL A 78 5.00 -15.46 -5.38
N ASN A 79 4.05 -15.68 -6.29
CA ASN A 79 2.93 -16.62 -6.14
C ASN A 79 2.10 -16.39 -4.85
N GLY A 80 1.86 -15.12 -4.52
CA GLY A 80 1.13 -14.68 -3.33
C GLY A 80 -0.35 -14.44 -3.60
N LYS A 81 -1.23 -14.75 -2.64
CA LYS A 81 -2.67 -14.44 -2.70
C LYS A 81 -3.13 -13.82 -1.39
N TYR A 82 -3.86 -12.70 -1.46
CA TYR A 82 -4.21 -11.89 -0.28
C TYR A 82 -5.60 -11.27 -0.37
N ILE A 83 -6.15 -10.90 0.79
CA ILE A 83 -7.20 -9.87 0.91
C ILE A 83 -6.52 -8.59 1.39
N THR A 84 -6.65 -7.52 0.64
CA THR A 84 -5.91 -6.27 0.86
C THR A 84 -6.79 -5.12 1.30
N GLY A 85 -8.11 -5.26 1.15
CA GLY A 85 -9.06 -4.21 1.48
C GLY A 85 -10.50 -4.67 1.54
N TRP A 86 -11.32 -3.77 2.08
CA TRP A 86 -12.77 -3.87 2.10
C TRP A 86 -13.38 -2.54 1.64
N SER A 87 -14.46 -2.60 0.86
CA SER A 87 -15.24 -1.42 0.43
C SER A 87 -16.22 -0.94 1.51
N CYS A 88 -16.52 -1.80 2.48
CA CYS A 88 -17.41 -1.53 3.60
C CYS A 88 -16.73 -1.89 4.93
N ASN A 89 -17.43 -1.71 6.05
CA ASN A 89 -16.92 -2.16 7.34
C ASN A 89 -16.69 -3.68 7.30
N PRO A 90 -15.49 -4.20 7.65
CA PRO A 90 -15.21 -5.63 7.62
C PRO A 90 -16.15 -6.48 8.48
N ASP A 91 -16.75 -5.90 9.53
CA ASP A 91 -17.78 -6.58 10.34
C ASP A 91 -19.05 -6.87 9.53
N ASP A 92 -19.34 -6.04 8.51
CA ASP A 92 -20.49 -6.15 7.61
C ASP A 92 -20.13 -6.98 6.35
N ALA A 93 -18.85 -7.02 5.94
CA ALA A 93 -18.33 -7.78 4.80
C ALA A 93 -18.26 -9.31 5.01
N GLY A 94 -18.67 -9.83 6.18
CA GLY A 94 -18.75 -11.26 6.47
C GLY A 94 -17.54 -11.87 7.22
N LYS A 95 -17.47 -11.63 8.55
CA LYS A 95 -16.90 -12.42 9.69
C LYS A 95 -15.48 -13.05 9.55
N ARG A 96 -14.48 -12.80 10.41
CA ARG A 96 -14.30 -12.14 11.75
C ARG A 96 -12.80 -11.86 12.02
N PRO A 97 -12.42 -10.85 12.84
CA PRO A 97 -11.24 -10.94 13.71
C PRO A 97 -11.61 -11.31 15.16
N ARG A 98 -10.70 -11.99 15.86
CA ARG A 98 -10.82 -12.34 17.30
C ARG A 98 -10.40 -11.15 18.18
N LYS A 99 -11.10 -10.94 19.29
CA LYS A 99 -10.74 -9.98 20.36
C LYS A 99 -9.65 -10.51 21.27
N GLY A 100 -8.70 -9.63 21.63
CA GLY A 100 -7.86 -9.75 22.82
C GLY A 100 -7.16 -8.43 23.10
N LYS A 101 -7.40 -7.81 24.27
CA LYS A 101 -6.61 -6.65 24.74
C LYS A 101 -5.20 -7.12 25.10
N ARG A 102 -4.18 -6.44 24.59
CA ARG A 102 -2.84 -6.46 25.16
C ARG A 102 -2.29 -5.04 25.13
N GLU A 103 -1.93 -4.53 26.29
CA GLU A 103 -1.23 -3.26 26.43
C GLU A 103 0.25 -3.49 26.20
N PHE A 104 0.84 -2.74 25.26
CA PHE A 104 2.28 -2.63 25.09
C PHE A 104 2.65 -1.19 24.75
N VAL A 105 3.69 -0.68 25.39
CA VAL A 105 4.32 0.61 25.10
C VAL A 105 5.22 0.42 23.85
N LEU A 106 5.13 1.29 22.84
CA LEU A 106 5.69 1.12 21.47
C LEU A 106 6.85 2.10 21.16
N THR A 107 7.75 1.77 20.21
CA THR A 107 8.96 2.56 19.83
C THR A 107 9.30 2.53 18.32
N ASP A 108 8.35 2.20 17.43
CA ASP A 108 8.49 2.36 15.97
C ASP A 108 7.63 3.51 15.42
N ASP A 109 7.11 4.33 16.33
CA ASP A 109 6.43 5.63 16.17
C ASP A 109 5.31 5.74 15.13
N VAL A 110 4.95 4.68 14.41
CA VAL A 110 3.85 4.69 13.44
C VAL A 110 2.53 5.02 14.12
N ARG A 111 1.83 6.01 13.57
CA ARG A 111 0.52 6.45 14.03
C ARG A 111 -0.48 6.40 12.89
N PRO A 112 -1.77 6.15 13.17
CA PRO A 112 -2.83 6.23 12.16
C PRO A 112 -2.80 7.54 11.36
N GLU A 113 -2.43 8.64 12.00
CA GLU A 113 -2.38 9.98 11.42
C GLU A 113 -1.20 10.22 10.46
N ASP A 114 -0.19 9.33 10.44
CA ASP A 114 0.98 9.45 9.55
C ASP A 114 0.67 9.00 8.11
N PHE A 115 -0.47 8.33 7.90
CA PHE A 115 -0.82 7.76 6.60
C PHE A 115 -1.43 8.80 5.67
N VAL A 116 -1.05 8.70 4.41
CA VAL A 116 -1.59 9.46 3.28
C VAL A 116 -1.90 8.48 2.15
N ALA A 117 -2.98 8.72 1.43
CA ALA A 117 -3.34 7.98 0.25
C ALA A 117 -2.90 8.77 -0.99
N PHE A 118 -2.47 8.04 -2.01
CA PHE A 118 -2.02 8.61 -3.27
C PHE A 118 -2.88 8.11 -4.42
N TYR A 119 -3.33 9.04 -5.26
CA TYR A 119 -4.00 8.74 -6.50
C TYR A 119 -3.00 8.67 -7.66
N CYS A 120 -3.04 7.59 -8.42
CA CYS A 120 -2.33 7.41 -9.68
C CYS A 120 -3.33 7.26 -10.83
N SER A 121 -3.09 7.95 -11.95
CA SER A 121 -3.90 7.81 -13.17
C SER A 121 -3.64 6.51 -13.93
N GLY A 122 -2.54 5.82 -13.62
CA GLY A 122 -2.06 4.64 -14.36
C GLY A 122 -1.22 4.99 -15.60
N GLU A 123 -0.91 6.28 -15.83
CA GLU A 123 -0.09 6.72 -16.99
C GLU A 123 1.42 6.50 -16.78
N PHE A 124 1.86 6.14 -15.56
CA PHE A 124 3.27 5.96 -15.20
C PHE A 124 3.43 4.89 -14.11
N GLY A 125 4.64 4.37 -13.96
CA GLY A 125 5.01 3.46 -12.89
C GLY A 125 5.36 4.18 -11.59
N ILE A 126 5.33 3.45 -10.47
CA ILE A 126 5.69 3.97 -9.15
C ILE A 126 6.67 2.98 -8.52
N HIS A 127 7.77 3.51 -7.99
CA HIS A 127 8.65 2.77 -7.10
C HIS A 127 8.50 3.31 -5.69
N ILE A 128 8.21 2.42 -4.74
CA ILE A 128 8.11 2.75 -3.32
C ILE A 128 9.48 2.54 -2.67
N ASN A 129 9.97 3.53 -1.95
CA ASN A 129 11.27 3.42 -1.29
C ASN A 129 11.23 2.36 -0.18
N ALA A 130 12.35 1.66 0.00
CA ALA A 130 12.51 0.80 1.17
C ALA A 130 12.37 1.61 2.48
N GLY A 131 11.75 1.01 3.49
CA GLY A 131 11.45 1.68 4.76
C GLY A 131 10.11 2.42 4.80
N VAL A 132 9.41 2.56 3.67
CA VAL A 132 8.10 3.22 3.61
C VAL A 132 6.97 2.23 3.89
N TRP A 133 6.16 2.50 4.92
CA TRP A 133 4.94 1.75 5.21
C TRP A 133 3.92 1.94 4.08
N HIS A 134 3.42 0.85 3.52
CA HIS A 134 2.45 0.92 2.42
C HIS A 134 1.49 -0.28 2.42
N GLN A 135 0.39 -0.10 1.72
CA GLN A 135 -0.50 -1.17 1.28
C GLN A 135 -0.36 -1.33 -0.25
N PRO A 136 -0.79 -2.46 -0.82
CA PRO A 136 -0.99 -2.59 -2.26
C PRO A 136 -1.99 -1.54 -2.79
N VAL A 137 -2.11 -1.42 -4.11
CA VAL A 137 -2.99 -0.43 -4.74
C VAL A 137 -4.48 -0.75 -4.53
N PHE A 138 -5.35 0.26 -4.51
CA PHE A 138 -6.80 0.06 -4.46
C PHE A 138 -7.42 0.53 -5.78
N PRO A 139 -7.94 -0.38 -6.62
CA PRO A 139 -8.52 0.04 -7.89
C PRO A 139 -9.83 0.78 -7.69
N LEU A 140 -10.00 1.88 -8.44
CA LEU A 140 -11.28 2.58 -8.56
C LEU A 140 -12.27 1.85 -9.48
N ASN A 141 -11.75 1.03 -10.40
CA ASN A 141 -12.53 0.13 -11.24
C ASN A 141 -12.71 -1.22 -10.53
N ASP A 142 -13.47 -2.14 -11.14
CA ASP A 142 -13.69 -3.50 -10.62
C ASP A 142 -12.38 -4.30 -10.48
N SER A 143 -11.38 -3.97 -11.30
CA SER A 143 -10.05 -4.58 -11.24
C SER A 143 -8.94 -3.68 -11.75
N VAL A 144 -7.71 -4.01 -11.38
CA VAL A 144 -6.48 -3.51 -11.99
C VAL A 144 -5.46 -4.63 -12.07
N ASP A 145 -4.74 -4.68 -13.18
CA ASP A 145 -3.59 -5.55 -13.38
C ASP A 145 -2.40 -4.65 -13.76
N PHE A 146 -1.22 -4.87 -13.17
CA PHE A 146 -0.02 -4.09 -13.46
C PHE A 146 1.25 -4.94 -13.34
N ASP A 147 2.31 -4.52 -14.02
CA ASP A 147 3.62 -5.16 -13.93
C ASP A 147 4.31 -4.78 -12.62
N ASP A 148 4.71 -5.79 -11.85
CA ASP A 148 5.38 -5.67 -10.56
C ASP A 148 6.83 -6.16 -10.67
N LYS A 149 7.75 -5.42 -10.03
CA LYS A 149 9.16 -5.77 -9.90
C LYS A 149 9.57 -5.55 -8.45
N GLN A 150 10.02 -6.63 -7.78
CA GLN A 150 10.31 -6.62 -6.35
C GLN A 150 11.39 -7.63 -5.96
N GLY A 151 11.77 -7.65 -4.68
CA GLY A 151 12.60 -8.73 -4.13
C GLY A 151 11.82 -10.05 -4.07
N ALA A 152 12.43 -11.15 -4.53
CA ALA A 152 11.82 -12.49 -4.50
C ALA A 152 11.52 -12.98 -3.08
N VAL A 153 12.33 -12.53 -2.12
CA VAL A 153 12.00 -12.54 -0.70
C VAL A 153 12.08 -11.09 -0.23
N HIS A 154 10.94 -10.49 0.11
CA HIS A 154 10.86 -9.14 0.68
C HIS A 154 10.77 -9.23 2.19
N ALA A 155 11.37 -8.29 2.93
CA ALA A 155 11.25 -8.21 4.38
C ALA A 155 9.96 -7.49 4.73
N CYS A 156 9.14 -8.07 5.62
CA CYS A 156 7.86 -7.50 5.99
C CYS A 156 7.79 -7.28 7.50
N ILE A 157 7.25 -6.13 7.90
CA ILE A 157 6.74 -5.88 9.24
C ILE A 157 5.27 -5.46 9.11
N ARG A 158 4.45 -5.80 10.11
CA ARG A 158 3.01 -5.56 10.06
C ARG A 158 2.54 -4.71 11.23
N VAL A 159 1.70 -3.73 10.94
CA VAL A 159 0.86 -3.03 11.91
C VAL A 159 -0.59 -3.50 11.79
N ASP A 160 -1.24 -3.79 12.91
CA ASP A 160 -2.68 -4.10 12.97
C ASP A 160 -3.42 -2.92 13.61
N PHE A 161 -4.02 -2.06 12.77
CA PHE A 161 -4.70 -0.85 13.25
C PHE A 161 -5.87 -1.11 14.19
N VAL A 162 -6.54 -2.25 14.05
CA VAL A 162 -7.68 -2.61 14.89
C VAL A 162 -7.20 -3.08 16.25
N GLN A 163 -6.20 -3.96 16.29
CA GLN A 163 -5.67 -4.50 17.55
C GLN A 163 -4.84 -3.45 18.31
N GLU A 164 -4.05 -2.65 17.60
CA GLU A 164 -3.08 -1.73 18.20
C GLU A 164 -3.67 -0.35 18.51
N PHE A 165 -4.59 0.15 17.68
CA PHE A 165 -5.16 1.50 17.83
C PHE A 165 -6.68 1.53 17.97
N GLY A 166 -7.38 0.40 17.71
CA GLY A 166 -8.84 0.37 17.75
C GLY A 166 -9.50 1.21 16.65
N VAL A 167 -8.83 1.36 15.50
CA VAL A 167 -9.31 2.18 14.38
C VAL A 167 -9.29 1.44 13.05
N TYR A 168 -10.12 1.92 12.11
CA TYR A 168 -9.96 1.69 10.69
C TYR A 168 -9.45 2.96 10.01
N LEU A 169 -8.57 2.79 9.02
CA LEU A 169 -8.21 3.84 8.09
C LEU A 169 -9.17 3.78 6.88
N ARG A 170 -9.79 4.91 6.54
CA ARG A 170 -10.68 5.03 5.39
C ARG A 170 -10.01 5.87 4.32
N VAL A 171 -9.86 5.28 3.13
CA VAL A 171 -9.39 5.97 1.93
C VAL A 171 -10.61 6.25 1.03
N PRO A 172 -10.81 7.49 0.55
CA PRO A 172 -11.87 7.76 -0.41
C PRO A 172 -11.48 7.19 -1.79
N LEU A 173 -12.21 6.17 -2.25
CA LEU A 173 -12.04 5.59 -3.59
C LEU A 173 -12.76 6.44 -4.64
N VAL A 174 -12.27 7.66 -4.83
CA VAL A 174 -12.81 8.62 -5.80
C VAL A 174 -11.70 9.17 -6.69
N ALA A 175 -12.00 9.33 -7.97
CA ALA A 175 -11.08 10.03 -8.87
C ALA A 175 -10.99 11.51 -8.43
N PRO A 176 -9.77 12.09 -8.36
CA PRO A 176 -9.61 13.52 -8.11
C PRO A 176 -10.30 14.36 -9.19
N SER A 177 -10.59 15.61 -8.88
CA SER A 177 -11.15 16.54 -9.87
C SER A 177 -10.27 16.64 -11.12
N ARG A 178 -10.88 16.95 -12.28
CA ARG A 178 -10.15 17.15 -13.55
C ARG A 178 -8.98 18.14 -13.46
N ARG A 179 -9.06 19.12 -12.56
CA ARG A 179 -7.98 20.07 -12.30
C ARG A 179 -6.74 19.40 -11.70
N VAL A 180 -6.96 18.51 -10.73
CA VAL A 180 -5.90 17.75 -10.06
C VAL A 180 -5.27 16.75 -11.03
N LEU A 181 -6.08 16.07 -11.84
CA LEU A 181 -5.60 15.15 -12.89
C LEU A 181 -4.70 15.87 -13.91
N ARG A 182 -5.08 17.07 -14.35
CA ARG A 182 -4.25 17.88 -15.26
C ARG A 182 -2.91 18.26 -14.62
N GLN A 183 -2.89 18.58 -13.32
CA GLN A 183 -1.63 18.90 -12.63
C GLN A 183 -0.71 17.67 -12.56
N GLN A 184 -1.27 16.49 -12.28
CA GLN A 184 -0.53 15.23 -12.32
C GLN A 184 0.02 14.94 -13.72
N GLN A 185 -0.78 15.11 -14.78
CA GLN A 185 -0.33 14.91 -16.16
C GLN A 185 0.72 15.94 -16.63
N LEU A 186 0.64 17.17 -16.13
CA LEU A 186 1.68 18.18 -16.40
C LEU A 186 2.97 17.87 -15.64
N ALA A 187 2.87 17.39 -14.39
CA ALA A 187 4.03 16.95 -13.61
C ALA A 187 4.70 15.73 -14.25
N SER A 188 3.92 14.78 -14.77
CA SER A 188 4.48 13.64 -15.49
C SER A 188 5.22 14.11 -16.75
N ARG A 189 4.59 14.95 -17.58
CA ARG A 189 5.26 15.49 -18.79
C ARG A 189 6.50 16.33 -18.48
N ALA A 190 6.49 17.12 -17.42
CA ALA A 190 7.62 17.96 -17.02
C ALA A 190 8.85 17.13 -16.61
N CYS A 191 8.62 15.93 -16.10
CA CYS A 191 9.67 14.98 -15.75
C CYS A 191 10.06 14.04 -16.92
N GLY A 192 9.49 14.23 -18.12
CA GLY A 192 9.84 13.44 -19.31
C GLY A 192 9.16 12.07 -19.42
N PHE A 193 8.04 11.87 -18.71
CA PHE A 193 7.16 10.70 -18.82
C PHE A 193 6.19 10.83 -20.00
#